data_AF-A0A4Q0YYE0-F1
#
_entry.id   AF-A0A4Q0YYE0-F1
#
_cell.length_a   1.000
_cell.length_b   1.000
_cell.length_c   1.000
_cell.angle_alpha   90.00
_cell.angle_beta   90.00
_cell.angle_gamma   90.00
#
_symmetry.space_group_name_H-M   'P 1'
#
loop_
_entity.id
_entity.type
_entity.pdbx_description
1 polymer ?
#
loop_
_entity_poly.entity_id
_entity_poly.type
_entity_poly.pdbx_seq_one_letter_code
_entity_poly.pdbx_strand_id
1 'polypeptide(L)'
;MNEIIEFIKSKDVEKSAFFKQLKCSKEEAQILQYITRQYIQGRDTSMVIDILSEFYDVKTYEHLNKIQLIKSLLEFGWLVQSGFDQLKLSEMSQLELLNSMITLSPAFLKLLEKGSLEFVLPEVKKYEDHLEYLQDQFFRIDLAQQLNLVKNNFDENSPNINRLRSKLTLLENRIKERIKETDGSIMMEDFFKQYALNEQEQLLFLALLKEEYSGGDGTLRDMNSLITLISSDDYEKIKYRSLLEEGSKLVSSSLVDYDEVLTPFGGINRNFYIPDDILYKISHPTKKTSRSTKMKLDSLIKEQETFELITTNKTLDDVVLNDKTREVLDSLLKQMDKKVFNRLKEWGIKHKRNIEARIIFYGFAGTGKTLTALAFAKTLKRQVLSFDCSKILSMYVGESEKNVRAIFDKYYELRDKSKSEPILLLNEADQFLSSRTTSSASGSEKMHNQMQNIFLEQIERFDGVLIATTNLLESLDKAFSRRFNYKIEFKKPNYEQRVELWKKLLPTTLPLDKDFDIEELAKHELTGGQIEMVIKNTAFKIAVDEEPLFTNKSFEEQISKELKGNFDSENKVGFF
;
A
#
# COMPACT_ATOMS: atom_id res chain seq x y z
N MET A 1 22.77 24.11 -27.30
CA MET A 1 24.25 23.88 -27.38
C MET A 1 24.99 24.94 -28.21
N ASN A 2 24.63 25.23 -29.47
CA ASN A 2 25.30 26.28 -30.26
C ASN A 2 25.25 27.67 -29.61
N GLU A 3 24.11 28.01 -29.01
CA GLU A 3 23.93 29.28 -28.28
C GLU A 3 24.85 29.40 -27.05
N ILE A 4 25.13 28.30 -26.35
CA ILE A 4 26.06 28.26 -25.22
C ILE A 4 27.48 28.59 -25.69
N ILE A 5 27.88 27.97 -26.81
CA ILE A 5 29.19 28.22 -27.42
C ILE A 5 29.31 29.68 -27.87
N GLU A 6 28.23 30.25 -28.40
CA GLU A 6 28.15 31.67 -28.78
C GLU A 6 28.25 32.58 -27.56
N PHE A 7 27.50 32.30 -26.49
CA PHE A 7 27.57 33.03 -25.22
C PHE A 7 28.98 33.01 -24.63
N ILE A 8 29.63 31.85 -24.62
CA ILE A 8 30.99 31.68 -24.08
C ILE A 8 32.04 32.37 -24.94
N LYS A 9 31.93 32.30 -26.27
CA LYS A 9 32.94 32.86 -27.19
C LYS A 9 32.70 34.34 -27.51
N SER A 10 31.52 34.89 -27.20
CA SER A 10 31.22 36.29 -27.48
C SER A 10 32.17 37.22 -26.72
N LYS A 11 32.79 38.14 -27.46
CA LYS A 11 33.57 39.26 -26.89
C LYS A 11 32.67 40.35 -26.30
N ASP A 12 31.41 40.39 -26.74
CA ASP A 12 30.43 41.40 -26.34
C ASP A 12 29.18 40.68 -25.80
N VAL A 13 29.15 40.51 -24.49
CA VAL A 13 28.12 39.70 -23.81
C VAL A 13 26.72 40.30 -24.01
N GLU A 14 26.63 41.62 -24.20
CA GLU A 14 25.38 42.35 -24.39
C GLU A 14 24.65 41.98 -25.69
N LYS A 15 25.38 41.48 -26.69
CA LYS A 15 24.83 41.04 -27.99
C LYS A 15 24.34 39.60 -27.97
N SER A 16 24.61 38.86 -26.90
CA SER A 16 24.12 37.49 -26.77
C SER A 16 22.60 37.46 -26.61
N ALA A 17 21.97 36.41 -27.11
CA ALA A 17 20.53 36.18 -26.93
C ALA A 17 20.12 36.10 -25.44
N PHE A 18 21.05 35.69 -24.56
CA PHE A 18 20.81 35.51 -23.14
C PHE A 18 20.78 36.81 -22.34
N PHE A 19 21.55 37.83 -22.71
CA PHE A 19 21.76 39.03 -21.89
C PHE A 19 20.45 39.74 -21.51
N LYS A 20 19.51 39.87 -22.45
CA LYS A 20 18.18 40.47 -22.19
C LYS A 20 17.36 39.71 -21.14
N GLN A 21 17.58 38.41 -21.00
CA GLN A 21 16.86 37.56 -20.05
C GLN A 21 17.51 37.54 -18.66
N LEU A 22 18.80 37.85 -18.57
CA LEU A 22 19.54 37.84 -17.30
C LEU A 22 19.17 39.00 -16.37
N LYS A 23 18.68 40.12 -16.93
CA LYS A 23 18.35 41.36 -16.20
C LYS A 23 19.48 41.86 -15.29
N CYS A 24 20.72 41.59 -15.66
CA CYS A 24 21.92 42.01 -14.96
C CYS A 24 22.71 43.06 -15.77
N SER A 25 23.66 43.70 -15.10
CA SER A 25 24.63 44.61 -15.70
C SER A 25 25.65 43.87 -16.57
N LYS A 26 26.39 44.63 -17.38
CA LYS A 26 27.46 44.10 -18.23
C LYS A 26 28.55 43.38 -17.43
N GLU A 27 28.96 43.96 -16.29
CA GLU A 27 29.99 43.38 -15.42
C GLU A 27 29.52 42.05 -14.83
N GLU A 28 28.28 41.97 -14.34
CA GLU A 28 27.67 40.74 -13.82
C GLU A 28 27.54 39.65 -14.91
N ALA A 29 27.18 40.03 -16.13
CA ALA A 29 27.08 39.10 -17.25
C ALA A 29 28.45 38.54 -17.66
N GLN A 30 29.52 39.34 -17.58
CA GLN A 30 30.90 38.88 -17.82
C GLN A 30 31.36 37.90 -16.74
N ILE A 31 31.02 38.14 -15.48
CA ILE A 31 31.29 37.21 -14.38
C ILE A 31 30.56 35.88 -14.62
N LEU A 32 29.27 35.90 -14.96
CA LEU A 32 28.52 34.69 -15.31
C LEU A 32 29.14 33.96 -16.51
N GLN A 33 29.56 34.68 -17.55
CA GLN A 33 30.24 34.11 -18.71
C GLN A 33 31.53 33.38 -18.30
N TYR A 34 32.32 33.95 -17.40
CA TYR A 34 33.54 33.33 -16.88
C TYR A 34 33.24 32.06 -16.07
N ILE A 35 32.31 32.11 -15.11
CA ILE A 35 31.93 30.94 -14.31
C ILE A 35 31.37 29.83 -15.22
N THR A 36 30.62 30.17 -16.27
CA THR A 36 30.14 29.23 -17.29
C THR A 36 31.29 28.52 -18.02
N ARG A 37 32.36 29.26 -18.36
CA ARG A 37 33.57 28.66 -18.96
C ARG A 37 34.23 27.67 -18.02
N GLN A 38 34.37 28.04 -16.74
CA GLN A 38 34.97 27.17 -15.72
C GLN A 38 34.14 25.89 -15.52
N TYR A 39 32.82 26.01 -15.46
CA TYR A 39 31.89 24.89 -15.32
C TYR A 39 32.03 23.87 -16.46
N ILE A 40 32.06 24.34 -17.71
CA ILE A 40 32.22 23.47 -18.89
C ILE A 40 33.62 22.84 -18.98
N GLN A 41 34.63 23.48 -18.39
CA GLN A 41 35.97 22.92 -18.25
C GLN A 41 36.10 21.91 -17.09
N GLY A 42 35.00 21.59 -16.41
CA GLY A 42 34.95 20.60 -15.33
C GLY A 42 35.22 21.16 -13.94
N ARG A 43 35.24 22.50 -13.77
CA ARG A 43 35.30 23.15 -12.45
C ARG A 43 33.89 23.57 -12.04
N ASP A 44 33.26 22.75 -11.22
CA ASP A 44 31.87 22.93 -10.78
C ASP A 44 31.69 24.05 -9.75
N THR A 45 32.68 24.30 -8.91
CA THR A 45 32.66 25.29 -7.83
C THR A 45 33.86 26.24 -7.92
N SER A 46 33.69 27.47 -7.46
CA SER A 46 34.75 28.49 -7.47
C SER A 46 34.60 29.44 -6.29
N MET A 47 35.73 29.87 -5.71
CA MET A 47 35.71 30.83 -4.62
C MET A 47 35.44 32.23 -5.16
N VAL A 48 34.68 33.03 -4.41
CA VAL A 48 34.33 34.40 -4.83
C VAL A 48 35.58 35.27 -5.04
N ILE A 49 36.58 35.16 -4.17
CA ILE A 49 37.85 35.89 -4.33
C ILE A 49 38.57 35.52 -5.63
N ASP A 50 38.60 34.24 -6.01
CA ASP A 50 39.26 33.79 -7.23
C ASP A 50 38.56 34.35 -8.47
N ILE A 51 37.23 34.35 -8.46
CA ILE A 51 36.43 34.93 -9.55
C ILE A 51 36.72 36.42 -9.67
N LEU A 52 36.67 37.18 -8.58
CA LEU A 52 36.87 38.63 -8.64
C LEU A 52 38.31 39.00 -9.00
N SER A 53 39.30 38.19 -8.59
CA SER A 53 40.71 38.41 -8.90
C SER A 53 41.06 38.31 -10.39
N GLU A 54 40.23 37.62 -11.18
CA GLU A 54 40.39 37.55 -12.63
C GLU A 54 40.01 38.88 -13.32
N PHE A 55 39.10 39.65 -12.72
CA PHE A 55 38.55 40.87 -13.31
C PHE A 55 39.09 42.16 -12.68
N TYR A 56 39.53 42.12 -11.43
CA TYR A 56 39.90 43.30 -10.65
C TYR A 56 41.22 43.07 -9.89
N ASP A 57 42.00 44.14 -9.72
CA ASP A 57 43.33 44.02 -9.10
C ASP A 57 43.22 43.69 -7.59
N VAL A 58 43.96 42.64 -7.20
CA VAL A 58 44.05 42.17 -5.81
C VAL A 58 45.01 43.05 -5.01
N LYS A 59 46.06 43.59 -5.63
CA LYS A 59 47.09 44.39 -4.94
C LYS A 59 46.56 45.75 -4.49
N THR A 60 45.60 46.30 -5.22
CA THR A 60 44.92 47.57 -4.90
C THR A 60 43.62 47.37 -4.11
N TYR A 61 43.25 46.12 -3.81
CA TYR A 61 41.99 45.74 -3.14
C TYR A 61 40.72 46.18 -3.87
N GLU A 62 40.78 46.43 -5.19
CA GLU A 62 39.63 46.87 -5.97
C GLU A 62 38.48 45.85 -5.97
N HIS A 63 38.83 44.55 -5.96
CA HIS A 63 37.88 43.43 -5.88
C HIS A 63 36.93 43.51 -4.67
N LEU A 64 37.34 44.11 -3.54
CA LEU A 64 36.49 44.24 -2.35
C LEU A 64 35.26 45.12 -2.61
N ASN A 65 35.41 46.17 -3.41
CA ASN A 65 34.30 47.06 -3.78
C ASN A 65 33.32 46.40 -4.78
N LYS A 66 33.72 45.26 -5.37
CA LYS A 66 32.99 44.56 -6.42
C LYS A 66 32.28 43.29 -5.92
N ILE A 67 32.40 42.97 -4.62
CA ILE A 67 31.65 41.88 -3.96
C ILE A 67 30.13 42.02 -4.18
N GLN A 68 29.62 43.25 -4.28
CA GLN A 68 28.21 43.52 -4.53
C GLN A 68 27.69 42.91 -5.83
N LEU A 69 28.53 42.78 -6.88
CA LEU A 69 28.13 42.15 -8.14
C LEU A 69 27.78 40.67 -7.95
N ILE A 70 28.56 39.97 -7.11
CA ILE A 70 28.31 38.57 -6.77
C ILE A 70 27.05 38.43 -5.93
N LYS A 71 26.86 39.33 -4.95
CA LYS A 71 25.64 39.38 -4.13
C LYS A 71 24.40 39.56 -5.02
N SER A 72 24.43 40.48 -5.97
CA SER A 72 23.32 40.69 -6.91
C SER A 72 23.07 39.48 -7.83
N LEU A 73 24.12 38.80 -8.31
CA LEU A 73 23.97 37.55 -9.08
C LEU A 73 23.36 36.39 -8.27
N LEU A 74 23.67 36.31 -6.97
CA LEU A 74 23.00 35.41 -6.04
C LEU A 74 21.52 35.81 -5.86
N GLU A 75 21.22 37.09 -5.63
CA GLU A 75 19.84 37.62 -5.49
C GLU A 75 18.97 37.43 -6.75
N PHE A 76 19.58 37.49 -7.94
CA PHE A 76 18.92 37.14 -9.20
C PHE A 76 18.66 35.62 -9.35
N GLY A 77 19.32 34.80 -8.53
CA GLY A 77 19.22 33.34 -8.55
C GLY A 77 20.02 32.68 -9.67
N TRP A 78 21.04 33.35 -10.21
CA TRP A 78 21.91 32.77 -11.24
C TRP A 78 23.08 31.97 -10.65
N LEU A 79 23.45 32.32 -9.41
CA LEU A 79 24.45 31.63 -8.62
C LEU A 79 23.82 31.01 -7.38
N VAL A 80 24.47 29.99 -6.83
CA VAL A 80 24.13 29.36 -5.54
C VAL A 80 25.41 29.17 -4.75
N GLN A 81 25.35 29.33 -3.42
CA GLN A 81 26.46 29.03 -2.54
C GLN A 81 26.59 27.51 -2.35
N SER A 82 27.81 26.99 -2.47
CA SER A 82 28.14 25.60 -2.18
C SER A 82 28.78 25.51 -0.80
N GLY A 83 28.10 24.92 0.18
CA GLY A 83 28.59 24.79 1.56
C GLY A 83 27.54 24.19 2.51
N PHE A 84 28.00 23.73 3.69
CA PHE A 84 27.14 23.11 4.72
C PHE A 84 26.35 24.13 5.55
N ASP A 85 26.90 25.32 5.80
CA ASP A 85 26.20 26.41 6.51
C ASP A 85 25.55 27.38 5.51
N GLN A 86 24.23 27.28 5.34
CA GLN A 86 23.44 28.23 4.55
C GLN A 86 22.93 29.34 5.47
N LEU A 87 23.75 30.39 5.65
CA LEU A 87 23.26 31.63 6.25
C LEU A 87 22.38 32.37 5.24
N LYS A 88 21.38 33.11 5.75
CA LYS A 88 20.62 34.04 4.93
C LYS A 88 21.57 35.04 4.28
N LEU A 89 21.47 35.23 2.97
CA LEU A 89 22.31 36.19 2.24
C LEU A 89 22.17 37.63 2.78
N SER A 90 21.03 37.93 3.40
CA SER A 90 20.76 39.21 4.05
C SER A 90 21.53 39.41 5.37
N GLU A 91 21.86 38.32 6.06
CA GLU A 91 22.61 38.31 7.33
C GLU A 91 24.12 38.11 7.11
N MET A 92 24.51 37.68 5.92
CA MET A 92 25.89 37.41 5.55
C MET A 92 26.71 38.70 5.37
N SER A 93 27.90 38.73 5.97
CA SER A 93 28.83 39.86 5.77
C SER A 93 29.51 39.79 4.39
N GLN A 94 29.93 40.95 3.85
CA GLN A 94 30.65 40.98 2.58
C GLN A 94 31.97 40.18 2.61
N LEU A 95 32.66 40.16 3.76
CA LEU A 95 33.91 39.42 3.93
C LEU A 95 33.70 37.91 4.00
N GLU A 96 32.57 37.49 4.54
CA GLU A 96 32.18 36.09 4.54
C GLU A 96 31.83 35.65 3.10
N LEU A 97 31.10 36.48 2.36
CA LEU A 97 30.79 36.22 0.95
C LEU A 97 32.06 36.10 0.10
N LEU A 98 33.08 36.91 0.37
CA LEU A 98 34.36 36.87 -0.35
C LEU A 98 35.05 35.49 -0.29
N ASN A 99 34.96 34.80 0.84
CA ASN A 99 35.56 33.48 1.05
C ASN A 99 34.58 32.32 0.81
N SER A 100 33.36 32.62 0.36
CA SER A 100 32.38 31.61 0.04
C SER A 100 32.69 30.92 -1.30
N MET A 101 32.30 29.65 -1.39
CA MET A 101 32.31 28.89 -2.63
C MET A 101 30.95 29.04 -3.31
N ILE A 102 30.95 29.32 -4.62
CA ILE A 102 29.74 29.50 -5.42
C ILE A 102 29.77 28.62 -6.67
N THR A 103 28.58 28.30 -7.17
CA THR A 103 28.36 27.54 -8.41
C THR A 103 27.20 28.12 -9.21
N LEU A 104 27.05 27.68 -10.45
CA LEU A 104 25.92 28.05 -11.30
C LEU A 104 24.63 27.40 -10.80
N SER A 105 23.54 28.17 -10.77
CA SER A 105 22.25 27.64 -10.38
C SER A 105 21.69 26.70 -11.45
N PRO A 106 20.91 25.67 -11.07
CA PRO A 106 20.19 24.83 -12.04
C PRO A 106 19.27 25.64 -12.98
N ALA A 107 18.73 26.77 -12.50
CA ALA A 107 17.91 27.67 -13.31
C ALA A 107 18.73 28.35 -14.42
N PHE A 108 19.95 28.77 -14.11
CA PHE A 108 20.87 29.35 -15.09
C PHE A 108 21.35 28.29 -16.10
N LEU A 109 21.68 27.08 -15.65
CA LEU A 109 22.05 25.97 -16.54
C LEU A 109 20.91 25.62 -17.52
N LYS A 110 19.67 25.53 -17.03
CA LYS A 110 18.49 25.32 -17.89
C LYS A 110 18.27 26.44 -18.89
N LEU A 111 18.51 27.70 -18.48
CA LEU A 111 18.47 28.85 -19.40
C LEU A 111 19.50 28.68 -20.52
N LEU A 112 20.74 28.31 -20.19
CA LEU A 112 21.80 28.08 -21.18
C LEU A 112 21.45 26.95 -22.15
N GLU A 113 20.85 25.86 -21.67
CA GLU A 113 20.46 24.72 -22.52
C GLU A 113 19.31 25.03 -23.47
N LYS A 114 18.27 25.71 -22.98
CA LYS A 114 17.00 25.90 -23.68
C LYS A 114 16.87 27.23 -24.41
N GLY A 115 17.79 28.18 -24.22
CA GLY A 115 17.72 29.49 -24.86
C GLY A 115 16.72 30.46 -24.19
N SER A 116 15.75 29.94 -23.44
CA SER A 116 14.76 30.72 -22.72
C SER A 116 14.41 30.09 -21.36
N LEU A 117 14.02 30.92 -20.41
CA LEU A 117 13.26 30.48 -19.24
C LEU A 117 11.77 30.35 -19.62
N GLU A 118 11.45 29.50 -20.58
CA GLU A 118 10.08 29.26 -21.02
C GLU A 118 9.22 28.84 -19.83
N PHE A 119 8.41 29.78 -19.35
CA PHE A 119 7.36 29.54 -18.40
C PHE A 119 6.09 29.30 -19.20
N VAL A 120 5.93 28.06 -19.65
CA VAL A 120 4.76 27.66 -20.43
C VAL A 120 3.59 27.52 -19.47
N LEU A 121 2.65 28.47 -19.57
CA LEU A 121 1.38 28.36 -18.87
C LEU A 121 0.48 27.37 -19.62
N PRO A 122 -0.23 26.49 -18.90
CA PRO A 122 -1.18 25.56 -19.52
C PRO A 122 -2.24 26.33 -20.32
N GLU A 123 -2.55 25.92 -21.54
CA GLU A 123 -3.55 26.61 -22.37
C GLU A 123 -4.91 26.69 -21.66
N VAL A 124 -5.67 27.78 -21.91
CA VAL A 124 -7.03 27.92 -21.36
C VAL A 124 -7.97 26.99 -22.12
N LYS A 125 -7.99 25.72 -21.73
CA LYS A 125 -8.90 24.69 -22.23
C LYS A 125 -9.47 23.89 -21.07
N LYS A 126 -10.61 23.26 -21.31
CA LYS A 126 -11.31 22.39 -20.36
C LYS A 126 -10.40 21.24 -19.92
N TYR A 127 -10.49 20.83 -18.67
CA TYR A 127 -9.82 19.61 -18.22
C TYR A 127 -10.56 18.40 -18.79
N GLU A 128 -9.87 17.59 -19.60
CA GLU A 128 -10.43 16.37 -20.17
C GLU A 128 -10.33 15.19 -19.18
N ASP A 129 -9.27 15.21 -18.35
CA ASP A 129 -8.98 14.17 -17.37
C ASP A 129 -8.50 14.76 -16.03
N HIS A 130 -8.75 14.04 -14.94
CA HIS A 130 -8.34 14.41 -13.58
C HIS A 130 -6.81 14.51 -13.44
N LEU A 131 -6.05 13.73 -14.21
CA LEU A 131 -4.59 13.80 -14.23
C LEU A 131 -4.08 15.15 -14.76
N GLU A 132 -4.78 15.76 -15.72
CA GLU A 132 -4.40 17.08 -16.26
C GLU A 132 -4.59 18.18 -15.22
N TYR A 133 -5.65 18.10 -14.41
CA TYR A 133 -5.84 18.99 -13.26
C TYR A 133 -4.75 18.79 -12.20
N LEU A 134 -4.41 17.54 -11.88
CA LEU A 134 -3.34 17.24 -10.92
C LEU A 134 -1.98 17.73 -11.40
N GLN A 135 -1.68 17.63 -12.69
CA GLN A 135 -0.43 18.18 -13.26
C GLN A 135 -0.31 19.69 -13.02
N ASP A 136 -1.38 20.46 -13.28
CA ASP A 136 -1.37 21.90 -13.05
C ASP A 136 -1.21 22.24 -11.55
N GLN A 137 -1.88 21.49 -10.65
CA GLN A 137 -1.75 21.65 -9.20
C GLN A 137 -0.36 21.24 -8.68
N PHE A 138 0.23 20.17 -9.21
CA PHE A 138 1.59 19.77 -8.84
C PHE A 138 2.62 20.79 -9.30
N PHE A 139 2.42 21.40 -10.47
CA PHE A 139 3.27 22.49 -10.93
C PHE A 139 3.15 23.73 -10.02
N ARG A 140 1.96 24.01 -9.49
CA ARG A 140 1.77 25.04 -8.46
C ARG A 140 2.56 24.73 -7.19
N ILE A 141 2.55 23.48 -6.73
CA ILE A 141 3.31 23.05 -5.55
C ILE A 141 4.82 23.17 -5.78
N ASP A 142 5.32 22.77 -6.95
CA ASP A 142 6.75 22.92 -7.30
C ASP A 142 7.21 24.38 -7.22
N LEU A 143 6.41 25.30 -7.76
CA LEU A 143 6.71 26.73 -7.70
C LEU A 143 6.67 27.27 -6.26
N ALA A 144 5.73 26.79 -5.43
CA ALA A 144 5.64 27.16 -4.01
C ALA A 144 6.85 26.63 -3.20
N GLN A 145 7.27 25.39 -3.43
CA GLN A 145 8.49 24.82 -2.83
C GLN A 145 9.74 25.62 -3.22
N GLN A 146 9.90 25.92 -4.51
CA GLN A 146 11.01 26.75 -4.99
C GLN A 146 11.00 28.14 -4.36
N LEU A 147 9.83 28.76 -4.24
CA LEU A 147 9.69 30.06 -3.61
C LEU A 147 10.13 30.03 -2.14
N ASN A 148 9.79 28.98 -1.39
CA ASN A 148 10.17 28.86 0.01
C ASN A 148 11.66 28.60 0.22
N LEU A 149 12.28 27.77 -0.63
CA LEU A 149 13.73 27.60 -0.61
C LEU A 149 14.44 28.94 -0.81
N VAL A 150 13.94 29.78 -1.72
CA VAL A 150 14.52 31.11 -1.97
C VAL A 150 14.19 32.08 -0.82
N LYS A 151 12.98 32.08 -0.26
CA LYS A 151 12.62 32.93 0.90
C LYS A 151 13.51 32.67 2.13
N ASN A 152 13.90 31.42 2.35
CA ASN A 152 14.76 31.07 3.48
C ASN A 152 16.17 31.62 3.31
N ASN A 153 16.62 31.87 2.08
CA ASN A 153 18.01 32.23 1.76
C ASN A 153 18.17 33.70 1.33
N PHE A 154 17.11 34.38 0.91
CA PHE A 154 17.15 35.72 0.30
C PHE A 154 16.10 36.67 0.89
N ASP A 155 16.35 37.98 0.78
CA ASP A 155 15.40 39.03 1.18
C ASP A 155 14.07 38.94 0.43
N GLU A 156 12.97 39.26 1.11
CA GLU A 156 11.59 39.15 0.57
C GLU A 156 11.36 39.93 -0.73
N ASN A 157 12.13 40.98 -0.96
CA ASN A 157 12.03 41.85 -2.14
C ASN A 157 13.01 41.48 -3.25
N SER A 158 13.73 40.36 -3.12
CA SER A 158 14.71 39.95 -4.13
C SER A 158 14.03 39.71 -5.50
N PRO A 159 14.69 40.06 -6.61
CA PRO A 159 14.13 39.91 -7.96
C PRO A 159 13.71 38.46 -8.28
N ASN A 160 14.43 37.47 -7.75
CA ASN A 160 14.10 36.07 -7.93
C ASN A 160 12.79 35.67 -7.23
N ILE A 161 12.59 36.11 -5.98
CA ILE A 161 11.33 35.92 -5.23
C ILE A 161 10.17 36.56 -5.97
N ASN A 162 10.33 37.80 -6.43
CA ASN A 162 9.30 38.51 -7.18
C ASN A 162 8.93 37.81 -8.49
N ARG A 163 9.93 37.25 -9.20
CA ARG A 163 9.71 36.43 -10.40
C ARG A 163 8.93 35.16 -10.10
N LEU A 164 9.30 34.43 -9.05
CA LEU A 164 8.62 33.19 -8.65
C LEU A 164 7.19 33.45 -8.15
N ARG A 165 6.99 34.49 -7.32
CA ARG A 165 5.66 34.95 -6.90
C ARG A 165 4.78 35.28 -8.10
N SER A 166 5.29 36.07 -9.05
CA SER A 166 4.55 36.43 -10.26
C SER A 166 4.16 35.20 -11.10
N LYS A 167 5.09 34.24 -11.26
CA LYS A 167 4.81 32.97 -11.96
C LYS A 167 3.73 32.16 -11.25
N LEU A 168 3.81 32.04 -9.92
CA LEU A 168 2.83 31.33 -9.11
C LEU A 168 1.44 31.97 -9.26
N THR A 169 1.34 33.30 -9.13
CA THR A 169 0.06 34.02 -9.30
C THR A 169 -0.52 33.85 -10.71
N LEU A 170 0.32 33.90 -11.75
CA LEU A 170 -0.14 33.66 -13.13
C LEU A 170 -0.68 32.23 -13.31
N LEU A 171 -0.01 31.23 -12.73
CA LEU A 171 -0.47 29.84 -12.78
C LEU A 171 -1.76 29.64 -12.00
N GLU A 172 -1.88 30.21 -10.80
CA GLU A 172 -3.10 30.14 -9.99
C GLU A 172 -4.29 30.77 -10.69
N ASN A 173 -4.10 31.92 -11.34
CA ASN A 173 -5.14 32.55 -12.14
C ASN A 173 -5.52 31.67 -13.34
N ARG A 174 -4.53 31.07 -14.02
CA ARG A 174 -4.76 30.15 -15.15
C ARG A 174 -5.56 28.91 -14.72
N ILE A 175 -5.21 28.30 -13.59
CA ILE A 175 -5.94 27.16 -13.04
C ILE A 175 -7.41 27.55 -12.75
N LYS A 176 -7.63 28.72 -12.13
CA LYS A 176 -8.99 29.24 -11.86
C LYS A 176 -9.79 29.48 -13.14
N GLU A 177 -9.16 29.98 -14.20
CA GLU A 177 -9.79 30.14 -15.52
C GLU A 177 -10.15 28.79 -16.14
N ARG A 178 -9.24 27.82 -16.12
CA ARG A 178 -9.49 26.46 -16.65
C ARG A 178 -10.59 25.72 -15.89
N ILE A 179 -10.65 25.86 -14.57
CA ILE A 179 -11.72 25.30 -13.74
C ILE A 179 -13.09 25.89 -14.17
N LYS A 180 -13.16 27.20 -14.43
CA LYS A 180 -14.40 27.87 -14.87
C LYS A 180 -14.85 27.43 -16.27
N GLU A 181 -13.92 27.19 -17.17
CA GLU A 181 -14.20 26.72 -18.54
C GLU A 181 -14.62 25.23 -18.59
N THR A 182 -14.24 24.44 -17.58
CA THR A 182 -14.52 23.00 -17.56
C THR A 182 -15.99 22.72 -17.25
N ASP A 183 -16.73 22.31 -18.27
CA ASP A 183 -18.13 21.87 -18.12
C ASP A 183 -18.18 20.47 -17.49
N GLY A 184 -18.54 20.41 -16.21
CA GLY A 184 -18.69 19.14 -15.50
C GLY A 184 -18.16 19.21 -14.07
N SER A 185 -18.11 18.05 -13.42
CA SER A 185 -17.61 17.94 -12.05
C SER A 185 -16.13 17.53 -12.11
N ILE A 186 -15.24 18.36 -11.54
CA ILE A 186 -13.83 18.03 -11.40
C ILE A 186 -13.70 17.23 -10.12
N MET A 187 -13.23 15.99 -10.23
CA MET A 187 -13.23 15.03 -9.13
C MET A 187 -12.55 15.55 -7.86
N MET A 188 -11.38 16.19 -8.00
CA MET A 188 -10.65 16.78 -6.86
C MET A 188 -11.38 17.98 -6.26
N GLU A 189 -12.04 18.81 -7.07
CA GLU A 189 -12.84 19.93 -6.57
C GLU A 189 -14.09 19.43 -5.82
N ASP A 190 -14.73 18.38 -6.32
CA ASP A 190 -15.86 17.73 -5.64
C ASP A 190 -15.42 17.09 -4.33
N PHE A 191 -14.23 16.45 -4.32
CA PHE A 191 -13.61 15.89 -3.14
C PHE A 191 -13.35 16.97 -2.08
N PHE A 192 -12.73 18.09 -2.45
CA PHE A 192 -12.50 19.20 -1.53
C PHE A 192 -13.79 19.81 -0.99
N LYS A 193 -14.84 19.90 -1.81
CA LYS A 193 -16.17 20.35 -1.38
C LYS A 193 -16.83 19.35 -0.44
N GLN A 194 -16.74 18.05 -0.71
CA GLN A 194 -17.32 16.99 0.12
C GLN A 194 -16.79 17.03 1.56
N TYR A 195 -15.49 17.30 1.72
CA TYR A 195 -14.83 17.39 3.03
C TYR A 195 -14.75 18.82 3.59
N ALA A 196 -15.30 19.80 2.85
CA ALA A 196 -15.30 21.22 3.21
C ALA A 196 -13.90 21.74 3.60
N LEU A 197 -12.88 21.39 2.78
CA LEU A 197 -11.49 21.78 3.00
C LEU A 197 -11.25 23.24 2.59
N ASN A 198 -10.52 23.98 3.41
CA ASN A 198 -10.07 25.34 3.11
C ASN A 198 -8.87 25.34 2.14
N GLU A 199 -8.48 26.49 1.58
CA GLU A 199 -7.40 26.57 0.59
C GLU A 199 -6.05 26.01 1.10
N GLN A 200 -5.72 26.19 2.38
CA GLN A 200 -4.48 25.68 2.96
C GLN A 200 -4.53 24.16 3.18
N GLU A 201 -5.67 23.63 3.62
CA GLU A 201 -5.90 22.19 3.74
C GLU A 201 -5.83 21.50 2.37
N GLN A 202 -6.37 22.13 1.33
CA GLN A 202 -6.27 21.64 -0.04
C GLN A 202 -4.82 21.64 -0.53
N LEU A 203 -4.06 22.69 -0.24
CA LEU A 203 -2.65 22.79 -0.64
C LEU A 203 -1.78 21.75 0.08
N LEU A 204 -2.00 21.54 1.38
CA LEU A 204 -1.36 20.46 2.16
C LEU A 204 -1.67 19.09 1.59
N PHE A 205 -2.94 18.83 1.29
CA PHE A 205 -3.38 17.57 0.72
C PHE A 205 -2.76 17.32 -0.66
N LEU A 206 -2.78 18.30 -1.55
CA LEU A 206 -2.18 18.20 -2.88
C LEU A 206 -0.64 18.02 -2.79
N ALA A 207 0.02 18.64 -1.80
CA ALA A 207 1.44 18.51 -1.57
C ALA A 207 1.82 17.07 -1.20
N LEU A 208 1.08 16.46 -0.27
CA LEU A 208 1.27 15.06 0.08
C LEU A 208 0.94 14.13 -1.10
N LEU A 209 -0.13 14.42 -1.84
CA LEU A 209 -0.50 13.65 -3.03
C LEU A 209 0.60 13.67 -4.09
N LYS A 210 1.24 14.82 -4.29
CA LYS A 210 2.41 14.94 -5.18
C LYS A 210 3.55 14.05 -4.73
N GLU A 211 3.85 14.01 -3.43
CA GLU A 211 4.95 13.20 -2.89
C GLU A 211 4.71 11.70 -3.14
N GLU A 212 3.46 11.24 -3.00
CA GLU A 212 3.08 9.85 -3.29
C GLU A 212 3.18 9.51 -4.79
N TYR A 213 2.83 10.44 -5.68
CA TYR A 213 2.91 10.22 -7.14
C TYR A 213 4.33 10.33 -7.69
N SER A 214 5.19 11.15 -7.09
CA SER A 214 6.55 11.43 -7.57
C SER A 214 7.62 10.53 -6.97
N GLY A 215 7.32 9.79 -5.88
CA GLY A 215 8.27 8.90 -5.23
C GLY A 215 9.50 9.64 -4.68
N GLY A 216 9.32 10.89 -4.25
CA GLY A 216 10.40 11.74 -3.76
C GLY A 216 11.03 11.26 -2.45
N ASP A 217 12.11 11.92 -2.01
CA ASP A 217 12.90 11.56 -0.82
C ASP A 217 12.14 11.67 0.52
N GLY A 218 10.83 11.94 0.50
CA GLY A 218 9.96 12.02 1.68
C GLY A 218 10.13 13.30 2.49
N THR A 219 10.99 14.22 2.07
CA THR A 219 11.28 15.48 2.77
C THR A 219 10.05 16.36 2.96
N LEU A 220 9.09 16.30 2.03
CA LEU A 220 7.85 17.08 2.12
C LEU A 220 6.83 16.47 3.10
N ARG A 221 7.05 15.25 3.61
CA ARG A 221 6.16 14.61 4.58
C ARG A 221 6.33 15.19 5.98
N ASP A 222 7.45 15.83 6.25
CA ASP A 222 7.76 16.48 7.52
C ASP A 222 6.79 17.64 7.82
N MET A 223 6.28 17.68 9.06
CA MET A 223 5.34 18.72 9.51
C MET A 223 5.86 20.14 9.23
N ASN A 224 7.12 20.44 9.56
CA ASN A 224 7.64 21.80 9.43
C ASN A 224 7.77 22.20 7.95
N SER A 225 8.12 21.24 7.09
CA SER A 225 8.16 21.44 5.64
C SER A 225 6.78 21.75 5.07
N LEU A 226 5.75 20.99 5.47
CA LEU A 226 4.35 21.21 5.08
C LEU A 226 3.83 22.56 5.56
N ILE A 227 4.08 22.93 6.82
CA ILE A 227 3.66 24.22 7.36
C ILE A 227 4.38 25.37 6.66
N THR A 228 5.67 25.22 6.38
CA THR A 228 6.42 26.23 5.62
C THR A 228 5.85 26.39 4.21
N LEU A 229 5.36 25.32 3.57
CA LEU A 229 4.73 25.37 2.24
C LEU A 229 3.55 26.35 2.18
N ILE A 230 2.72 26.35 3.23
CA ILE A 230 1.46 27.10 3.27
C ILE A 230 1.56 28.45 3.99
N SER A 231 2.69 28.73 4.64
CA SER A 231 2.92 29.95 5.42
C SER A 231 3.78 30.97 4.68
N SER A 232 3.42 32.23 4.81
CA SER A 232 4.22 33.36 4.33
C SER A 232 5.11 33.94 5.43
N ASP A 233 4.68 33.86 6.69
CA ASP A 233 5.40 34.38 7.86
C ASP A 233 5.32 33.43 9.06
N ASP A 234 6.04 33.77 10.14
CA ASP A 234 6.11 32.93 11.34
C ASP A 234 4.81 32.90 12.15
N TYR A 235 3.95 33.91 12.04
CA TYR A 235 2.65 33.92 12.71
C TYR A 235 1.69 32.91 12.05
N GLU A 236 1.68 32.87 10.71
CA GLU A 236 0.96 31.87 9.94
C GLU A 236 1.45 30.46 10.23
N LYS A 237 2.76 30.24 10.44
CA LYS A 237 3.29 28.92 10.82
C LYS A 237 2.67 28.42 12.12
N ILE A 238 2.56 29.29 13.13
CA ILE A 238 1.95 28.93 14.42
C ILE A 238 0.46 28.62 14.22
N LYS A 239 -0.24 29.45 13.45
CA LYS A 239 -1.67 29.27 13.18
C LYS A 239 -1.95 27.95 12.45
N TYR A 240 -1.17 27.65 11.41
CA TYR A 240 -1.43 26.51 10.52
C TYR A 240 -0.96 25.17 11.06
N ARG A 241 -0.12 25.13 12.11
CA ARG A 241 0.18 23.88 12.83
C ARG A 241 -1.09 23.14 13.28
N SER A 242 -2.11 23.88 13.69
CA SER A 242 -3.42 23.31 14.07
C SER A 242 -4.13 22.54 12.94
N LEU A 243 -3.75 22.75 11.68
CA LEU A 243 -4.31 22.03 10.52
C LEU A 243 -3.76 20.60 10.36
N LEU A 244 -2.70 20.25 11.10
CA LEU A 244 -2.06 18.93 11.09
C LEU A 244 -2.07 18.25 12.47
N GLU A 245 -2.80 18.81 13.43
CA GLU A 245 -3.04 18.17 14.73
C GLU A 245 -4.20 17.15 14.65
N GLU A 246 -4.33 16.28 15.65
CA GLU A 246 -5.34 15.20 15.69
C GLU A 246 -6.80 15.72 15.53
N GLY A 247 -7.07 16.93 16.01
CA GLY A 247 -8.38 17.58 15.90
C GLY A 247 -8.64 18.29 14.56
N SER A 248 -7.65 18.33 13.66
CA SER A 248 -7.79 18.98 12.35
C SER A 248 -8.74 18.20 11.43
N LYS A 249 -9.31 18.85 10.43
CA LYS A 249 -10.16 18.15 9.45
C LYS A 249 -9.37 17.10 8.68
N LEU A 250 -8.14 17.38 8.30
CA LEU A 250 -7.30 16.46 7.53
C LEU A 250 -7.08 15.14 8.29
N VAL A 251 -6.75 15.21 9.58
CA VAL A 251 -6.48 14.02 10.40
C VAL A 251 -7.78 13.37 10.90
N SER A 252 -8.72 14.15 11.44
CA SER A 252 -9.97 13.61 12.02
C SER A 252 -10.91 12.97 10.99
N SER A 253 -10.85 13.39 9.72
CA SER A 253 -11.59 12.75 8.62
C SER A 253 -10.79 11.66 7.89
N SER A 254 -9.62 11.29 8.41
CA SER A 254 -8.71 10.28 7.87
C SER A 254 -8.32 10.54 6.41
N LEU A 255 -8.17 11.81 6.05
CA LEU A 255 -7.66 12.21 4.73
C LEU A 255 -6.12 12.16 4.68
N VAL A 256 -5.50 12.40 5.83
CA VAL A 256 -4.06 12.39 6.05
C VAL A 256 -3.80 11.68 7.37
N ASP A 257 -2.83 10.78 7.39
CA ASP A 257 -2.34 10.11 8.59
C ASP A 257 -0.86 10.46 8.80
N TYR A 258 -0.28 10.09 9.95
CA TYR A 258 1.12 10.39 10.25
C TYR A 258 1.81 9.32 11.09
N ASP A 259 3.11 9.17 10.84
CA ASP A 259 4.00 8.37 11.66
C ASP A 259 4.84 9.26 12.58
N GLU A 260 5.03 8.83 13.83
CA GLU A 260 5.92 9.47 14.77
C GLU A 260 7.31 8.84 14.72
N VAL A 261 8.29 9.62 14.26
CA VAL A 261 9.70 9.20 14.17
C VAL A 261 10.49 9.90 15.26
N LEU A 262 11.21 9.11 16.06
CA LEU A 262 12.11 9.64 17.07
C LEU A 262 13.37 10.20 16.40
N THR A 263 13.65 11.48 16.63
CA THR A 263 14.88 12.11 16.17
C THR A 263 16.07 11.63 17.01
N PRO A 264 17.30 11.65 16.46
CA PRO A 264 18.51 11.26 17.19
C PRO A 264 18.76 12.02 18.50
N PHE A 265 18.11 13.17 18.67
CA PHE A 265 18.23 14.03 19.85
C PHE A 265 17.02 13.92 20.80
N GLY A 266 16.15 12.92 20.63
CA GLY A 266 15.03 12.63 21.54
C GLY A 266 13.77 13.47 21.31
N GLY A 267 13.72 14.31 20.27
CA GLY A 267 12.49 14.95 19.82
C GLY A 267 11.63 14.01 18.97
N ILE A 268 10.32 14.24 18.92
CA ILE A 268 9.39 13.49 18.06
C ILE A 268 9.16 14.31 16.79
N ASN A 269 9.32 13.68 15.64
CA ASN A 269 8.95 14.25 14.35
C ASN A 269 7.74 13.52 13.76
N ARG A 270 6.84 14.25 13.10
CA ARG A 270 5.63 13.69 12.48
C ARG A 270 5.75 13.74 10.97
N ASN A 271 5.73 12.57 10.35
CA ASN A 271 5.74 12.42 8.90
C ASN A 271 4.34 12.08 8.43
N PHE A 272 3.74 13.00 7.67
CA PHE A 272 2.38 12.86 7.17
C PHE A 272 2.36 12.14 5.81
N TYR A 273 1.32 11.35 5.59
CA TYR A 273 1.08 10.64 4.34
C TYR A 273 -0.41 10.57 4.04
N ILE A 274 -0.76 10.35 2.77
CA ILE A 274 -2.15 10.11 2.39
C ILE A 274 -2.40 8.60 2.50
N PRO A 275 -3.40 8.16 3.27
CA PRO A 275 -3.76 6.75 3.34
C PRO A 275 -4.08 6.15 1.97
N ASP A 276 -3.69 4.89 1.77
CA ASP A 276 -3.85 4.19 0.49
C ASP A 276 -5.31 4.11 0.02
N ASP A 277 -6.28 4.14 0.93
CA ASP A 277 -7.70 4.17 0.56
C ASP A 277 -8.13 5.49 -0.08
N ILE A 278 -7.53 6.61 0.35
CA ILE A 278 -7.73 7.93 -0.24
C ILE A 278 -6.99 8.01 -1.58
N LEU A 279 -5.75 7.51 -1.65
CA LEU A 279 -5.00 7.43 -2.90
C LEU A 279 -5.74 6.59 -3.95
N TYR A 280 -6.32 5.46 -3.55
CA TYR A 280 -7.10 4.61 -4.44
C TYR A 280 -8.35 5.32 -4.96
N LYS A 281 -9.08 6.04 -4.10
CA LYS A 281 -10.25 6.85 -4.50
C LYS A 281 -9.88 7.89 -5.55
N ILE A 282 -8.72 8.53 -5.39
CA ILE A 282 -8.20 9.56 -6.31
C ILE A 282 -7.75 8.95 -7.64
N SER A 283 -7.04 7.84 -7.58
CA SER A 283 -6.44 7.18 -8.76
C SER A 283 -7.46 6.39 -9.60
N HIS A 284 -8.58 5.97 -9.00
CA HIS A 284 -9.66 5.25 -9.68
C HIS A 284 -11.00 5.97 -9.49
N PRO A 285 -11.22 7.11 -10.17
CA PRO A 285 -12.45 7.88 -10.05
C PRO A 285 -13.61 7.11 -10.67
N THR A 286 -14.33 6.31 -9.87
CA THR A 286 -15.49 5.57 -10.35
C THR A 286 -16.62 6.53 -10.68
N LYS A 287 -16.98 6.67 -11.97
CA LYS A 287 -18.24 7.30 -12.40
C LYS A 287 -19.41 6.58 -11.71
N LYS A 288 -20.12 7.33 -10.86
CA LYS A 288 -21.44 7.03 -10.26
C LYS A 288 -21.66 5.57 -9.82
N THR A 289 -21.64 5.36 -8.50
CA THR A 289 -22.68 4.53 -7.87
C THR A 289 -22.94 5.02 -6.46
N SER A 290 -24.15 5.54 -6.23
CA SER A 290 -24.73 5.63 -4.90
C SER A 290 -25.02 4.19 -4.41
N ARG A 291 -24.08 3.63 -3.66
CA ARG A 291 -24.31 2.53 -2.72
C ARG A 291 -23.04 2.38 -1.91
N SER A 292 -23.16 2.65 -0.61
CA SER A 292 -22.18 2.37 0.45
C SER A 292 -21.24 1.24 0.06
N THR A 293 -20.08 1.59 -0.50
CA THR A 293 -19.15 0.59 -1.01
C THR A 293 -18.31 0.18 0.19
N LYS A 294 -18.67 -0.97 0.78
CA LYS A 294 -17.83 -1.70 1.73
C LYS A 294 -16.41 -1.71 1.17
N MET A 295 -15.45 -1.20 1.94
CA MET A 295 -14.02 -1.36 1.63
C MET A 295 -13.79 -2.85 1.37
N LYS A 296 -13.27 -3.20 0.20
CA LYS A 296 -13.05 -4.62 -0.15
C LYS A 296 -11.96 -5.13 0.78
N LEU A 297 -12.34 -6.10 1.63
CA LEU A 297 -11.45 -6.79 2.56
C LEU A 297 -10.15 -7.28 1.88
N ASP A 298 -10.20 -7.59 0.58
CA ASP A 298 -9.05 -7.95 -0.27
C ASP A 298 -7.91 -6.92 -0.25
N SER A 299 -8.21 -5.64 -0.16
CA SER A 299 -7.19 -4.56 -0.14
C SER A 299 -6.56 -4.42 1.24
N LEU A 300 -7.36 -4.53 2.31
CA LEU A 300 -6.89 -4.40 3.70
C LEU A 300 -5.99 -5.55 4.17
N ILE A 301 -6.03 -6.71 3.48
CA ILE A 301 -5.27 -7.90 3.87
C ILE A 301 -3.91 -7.96 3.16
N LYS A 302 -3.75 -7.37 1.98
CA LYS A 302 -2.48 -7.41 1.23
C LYS A 302 -1.33 -6.68 1.94
N GLU A 303 -1.64 -5.77 2.86
CA GLU A 303 -0.68 -5.07 3.70
C GLU A 303 -0.30 -5.84 4.98
N GLN A 304 -1.01 -6.94 5.31
CA GLN A 304 -0.88 -7.65 6.58
C GLN A 304 -0.66 -9.16 6.39
N GLU A 305 0.55 -9.66 6.64
CA GLU A 305 0.92 -11.08 6.51
C GLU A 305 0.17 -12.05 7.45
N THR A 306 -0.70 -11.55 8.34
CA THR A 306 -1.37 -12.37 9.37
C THR A 306 -2.57 -13.18 8.87
N PHE A 307 -3.36 -12.65 7.94
CA PHE A 307 -4.57 -13.34 7.45
C PHE A 307 -4.49 -13.54 5.94
N GLU A 308 -5.11 -14.62 5.45
CA GLU A 308 -5.22 -14.90 4.03
C GLU A 308 -6.70 -14.83 3.62
N LEU A 309 -7.01 -13.98 2.64
CA LEU A 309 -8.36 -13.94 2.09
C LEU A 309 -8.55 -15.09 1.12
N ILE A 310 -9.34 -16.08 1.52
CA ILE A 310 -9.62 -17.22 0.67
C ILE A 310 -11.01 -17.04 0.07
N THR A 311 -11.09 -17.17 -1.25
CA THR A 311 -12.36 -17.18 -1.98
C THR A 311 -12.53 -18.49 -2.73
N THR A 312 -13.78 -18.90 -2.92
CA THR A 312 -14.13 -20.04 -3.75
C THR A 312 -15.24 -19.66 -4.72
N ASN A 313 -15.27 -20.34 -5.86
CA ASN A 313 -16.38 -20.31 -6.80
C ASN A 313 -17.43 -21.40 -6.49
N LYS A 314 -17.10 -22.40 -5.67
CA LYS A 314 -17.98 -23.51 -5.29
C LYS A 314 -18.96 -23.10 -4.19
N THR A 315 -20.21 -23.50 -4.30
CA THR A 315 -21.25 -23.36 -3.26
C THR A 315 -21.40 -24.67 -2.48
N LEU A 316 -22.24 -24.69 -1.44
CA LEU A 316 -22.47 -25.89 -0.65
C LEU A 316 -23.06 -27.05 -1.47
N ASP A 317 -23.77 -26.76 -2.56
CA ASP A 317 -24.35 -27.78 -3.45
C ASP A 317 -23.30 -28.50 -4.32
N ASP A 318 -22.15 -27.86 -4.53
CA ASP A 318 -21.02 -28.45 -5.26
C ASP A 318 -20.24 -29.45 -4.41
N VAL A 319 -20.38 -29.39 -3.08
CA VAL A 319 -19.64 -30.25 -2.14
C VAL A 319 -20.46 -31.51 -1.82
N VAL A 320 -19.84 -32.67 -2.01
CA VAL A 320 -20.44 -33.96 -1.63
C VAL A 320 -20.26 -34.15 -0.13
N LEU A 321 -21.36 -34.10 0.62
CA LEU A 321 -21.38 -34.22 2.08
C LEU A 321 -22.28 -35.38 2.50
N ASN A 322 -22.03 -35.91 3.71
CA ASN A 322 -22.97 -36.83 4.36
C ASN A 322 -24.24 -36.07 4.77
N ASP A 323 -25.40 -36.72 4.69
CA ASP A 323 -26.73 -36.15 4.98
C ASP A 323 -26.77 -35.44 6.33
N LYS A 324 -26.25 -36.07 7.38
CA LYS A 324 -26.19 -35.46 8.72
C LYS A 324 -25.39 -34.15 8.74
N THR A 325 -24.27 -34.12 8.03
CA THR A 325 -23.43 -32.91 7.94
C THR A 325 -24.16 -31.82 7.15
N ARG A 326 -24.81 -32.19 6.05
CA ARG A 326 -25.61 -31.28 5.24
C ARG A 326 -26.78 -30.69 6.03
N GLU A 327 -27.52 -31.51 6.77
CA GLU A 327 -28.63 -31.08 7.62
C GLU A 327 -28.21 -30.03 8.66
N VAL A 328 -27.07 -30.23 9.32
CA VAL A 328 -26.55 -29.27 10.32
C VAL A 328 -26.18 -27.94 9.66
N LEU A 329 -25.47 -27.98 8.53
CA LEU A 329 -25.10 -26.76 7.80
C LEU A 329 -26.33 -26.04 7.22
N ASP A 330 -27.30 -26.78 6.67
CA ASP A 330 -28.56 -26.21 6.18
C ASP A 330 -29.40 -25.59 7.29
N SER A 331 -29.39 -26.20 8.49
CA SER A 331 -30.02 -25.61 9.68
C SER A 331 -29.39 -24.26 10.03
N LEU A 332 -28.05 -24.16 9.99
CA LEU A 332 -27.32 -22.91 10.20
C LEU A 332 -27.63 -21.87 9.11
N LEU A 333 -27.72 -22.28 7.84
CA LEU A 333 -28.12 -21.39 6.74
C LEU A 333 -29.54 -20.84 6.96
N LYS A 334 -30.49 -21.69 7.37
CA LYS A 334 -31.88 -21.31 7.64
C LYS A 334 -32.00 -20.32 8.79
N GLN A 335 -31.14 -20.38 9.81
CA GLN A 335 -31.10 -19.40 10.89
C GLN A 335 -30.81 -17.97 10.39
N MET A 336 -30.23 -17.81 9.20
CA MET A 336 -29.97 -16.51 8.58
C MET A 336 -31.11 -15.99 7.68
N ASP A 337 -32.17 -16.77 7.48
CA ASP A 337 -33.31 -16.33 6.68
C ASP A 337 -34.05 -15.19 7.39
N LYS A 338 -34.28 -14.09 6.67
CA LYS A 338 -35.07 -12.93 7.14
C LYS A 338 -36.44 -13.36 7.66
N LYS A 339 -37.06 -14.39 7.08
CA LYS A 339 -38.34 -14.95 7.53
C LYS A 339 -38.25 -15.55 8.92
N VAL A 340 -37.17 -16.29 9.20
CA VAL A 340 -36.93 -16.90 10.52
C VAL A 340 -36.67 -15.79 11.54
N PHE A 341 -35.85 -14.79 11.20
CA PHE A 341 -35.60 -13.63 12.06
C PHE A 341 -36.89 -12.88 12.44
N ASN A 342 -37.75 -12.58 11.46
CA ASN A 342 -39.01 -11.89 11.71
C ASN A 342 -39.93 -12.71 12.61
N ARG A 343 -40.00 -14.03 12.40
CA ARG A 343 -40.80 -14.94 13.24
C ARG A 343 -40.28 -15.02 14.68
N LEU A 344 -38.97 -15.08 14.89
CA LEU A 344 -38.38 -15.04 16.24
C LEU A 344 -38.71 -13.71 16.96
N LYS A 345 -38.70 -12.60 16.20
CA LYS A 345 -39.09 -11.28 16.72
C LYS A 345 -40.57 -11.23 17.11
N GLU A 346 -41.47 -11.79 16.29
CA GLU A 346 -42.90 -11.92 16.60
C GLU A 346 -43.13 -12.76 17.87
N TRP A 347 -42.31 -13.78 18.10
CA TRP A 347 -42.36 -14.62 19.30
C TRP A 347 -41.70 -13.99 20.54
N GLY A 348 -41.20 -12.75 20.44
CA GLY A 348 -40.55 -12.05 21.55
C GLY A 348 -39.16 -12.59 21.93
N ILE A 349 -38.58 -13.47 21.12
CA ILE A 349 -37.25 -14.02 21.35
C ILE A 349 -36.23 -12.98 20.89
N LYS A 350 -35.49 -12.39 21.86
CA LYS A 350 -34.38 -11.49 21.55
C LYS A 350 -33.29 -12.24 20.80
N HIS A 351 -33.16 -11.96 19.51
CA HIS A 351 -32.11 -12.52 18.66
C HIS A 351 -31.26 -11.39 18.11
N LYS A 352 -29.94 -11.46 18.29
CA LYS A 352 -29.02 -10.55 17.59
C LYS A 352 -29.17 -10.78 16.09
N ARG A 353 -29.00 -9.73 15.27
CA ARG A 353 -29.06 -9.86 13.80
C ARG A 353 -27.98 -10.77 13.21
N ASN A 354 -26.93 -11.04 13.99
CA ASN A 354 -25.75 -11.77 13.56
C ASN A 354 -25.71 -13.14 14.22
N ILE A 355 -25.34 -14.16 13.43
CA ILE A 355 -25.10 -15.50 13.95
C ILE A 355 -23.76 -15.52 14.66
N GLU A 356 -23.80 -15.98 15.90
CA GLU A 356 -22.63 -16.45 16.63
C GLU A 356 -22.60 -17.98 16.47
N ALA A 357 -21.67 -18.48 15.67
CA ALA A 357 -21.51 -19.92 15.46
C ALA A 357 -20.04 -20.29 15.49
N ARG A 358 -19.67 -21.08 16.51
CA ARG A 358 -18.33 -21.66 16.65
C ARG A 358 -18.41 -23.11 16.21
N ILE A 359 -17.85 -23.41 15.05
CA ILE A 359 -17.95 -24.70 14.38
C ILE A 359 -16.56 -25.33 14.33
N ILE A 360 -16.47 -26.61 14.65
CA ILE A 360 -15.25 -27.39 14.44
C ILE A 360 -15.51 -28.53 13.45
N PHE A 361 -14.68 -28.57 12.41
CA PHE A 361 -14.63 -29.62 11.41
C PHE A 361 -13.47 -30.54 11.72
N TYR A 362 -13.77 -31.79 12.06
CA TYR A 362 -12.77 -32.79 12.42
C TYR A 362 -12.93 -34.04 11.58
N GLY A 363 -11.84 -34.71 11.22
CA GLY A 363 -11.90 -35.91 10.38
C GLY A 363 -10.63 -36.17 9.60
N PHE A 364 -10.63 -37.22 8.78
CA PHE A 364 -9.46 -37.59 7.96
C PHE A 364 -9.04 -36.45 7.00
N ALA A 365 -7.75 -36.36 6.71
CA ALA A 365 -7.23 -35.47 5.68
C ALA A 365 -7.86 -35.79 4.30
N GLY A 366 -7.99 -34.78 3.43
CA GLY A 366 -8.52 -34.98 2.06
C GLY A 366 -10.05 -35.16 1.95
N THR A 367 -10.80 -35.11 3.07
CA THR A 367 -12.28 -35.23 3.09
C THR A 367 -13.03 -33.93 2.78
N GLY A 368 -12.32 -32.83 2.48
CA GLY A 368 -12.93 -31.57 2.05
C GLY A 368 -13.36 -30.61 3.17
N LYS A 369 -12.80 -30.72 4.39
CA LYS A 369 -13.10 -29.83 5.53
C LYS A 369 -12.95 -28.34 5.16
N THR A 370 -11.77 -27.95 4.66
CA THR A 370 -11.47 -26.56 4.26
C THR A 370 -12.36 -26.12 3.10
N LEU A 371 -12.54 -26.98 2.08
CA LEU A 371 -13.43 -26.68 0.95
C LEU A 371 -14.88 -26.43 1.42
N THR A 372 -15.38 -27.22 2.36
CA THR A 372 -16.72 -27.09 2.93
C THR A 372 -16.88 -25.77 3.67
N ALA A 373 -15.86 -25.32 4.41
CA ALA A 373 -15.87 -24.02 5.09
C ALA A 373 -16.01 -22.87 4.08
N LEU A 374 -15.23 -22.93 3.00
CA LEU A 374 -15.27 -21.92 1.93
C LEU A 374 -16.62 -21.92 1.20
N ALA A 375 -17.14 -23.11 0.86
CA ALA A 375 -18.43 -23.28 0.19
C ALA A 375 -19.61 -22.79 1.05
N PHE A 376 -19.55 -23.05 2.35
CA PHE A 376 -20.51 -22.53 3.33
C PHE A 376 -20.47 -21.00 3.40
N ALA A 377 -19.27 -20.41 3.47
CA ALA A 377 -19.10 -18.96 3.46
C ALA A 377 -19.63 -18.31 2.17
N LYS A 378 -19.37 -18.93 1.02
CA LYS A 378 -19.86 -18.49 -0.29
C LYS A 378 -21.39 -18.48 -0.34
N THR A 379 -22.02 -19.53 0.18
CA THR A 379 -23.48 -19.65 0.29
C THR A 379 -24.07 -18.55 1.19
N LEU A 380 -23.36 -18.20 2.27
CA LEU A 380 -23.68 -17.08 3.15
C LEU A 380 -23.37 -15.69 2.58
N LYS A 381 -22.73 -15.61 1.42
CA LYS A 381 -22.24 -14.36 0.81
C LYS A 381 -21.32 -13.57 1.77
N ARG A 382 -20.53 -14.30 2.56
CA ARG A 382 -19.52 -13.76 3.48
C ARG A 382 -18.11 -14.08 2.95
N GLN A 383 -17.17 -13.19 3.23
CA GLN A 383 -15.75 -13.41 2.95
C GLN A 383 -15.14 -14.33 4.00
N VAL A 384 -14.02 -14.98 3.69
CA VAL A 384 -13.31 -15.88 4.63
C VAL A 384 -11.93 -15.32 4.93
N LEU A 385 -11.72 -14.94 6.19
CA LEU A 385 -10.40 -14.64 6.73
C LEU A 385 -9.80 -15.94 7.23
N SER A 386 -8.85 -16.50 6.48
CA SER A 386 -8.13 -17.70 6.89
C SER A 386 -6.91 -17.34 7.70
N PHE A 387 -6.71 -18.08 8.78
CA PHE A 387 -5.54 -18.01 9.62
C PHE A 387 -4.94 -19.41 9.75
N ASP A 388 -3.66 -19.53 9.43
CA ASP A 388 -2.91 -20.77 9.60
C ASP A 388 -2.36 -20.85 11.03
N CYS A 389 -2.94 -21.76 11.82
CA CYS A 389 -2.53 -21.99 13.20
C CYS A 389 -1.05 -22.36 13.34
N SER A 390 -0.44 -22.93 12.30
CA SER A 390 0.98 -23.31 12.30
C SER A 390 1.92 -22.11 12.45
N LYS A 391 1.52 -20.92 11.99
CA LYS A 391 2.34 -19.71 12.03
C LYS A 391 2.53 -19.14 13.44
N ILE A 392 1.65 -19.48 14.39
CA ILE A 392 1.74 -18.96 15.77
C ILE A 392 2.94 -19.53 16.52
N LEU A 393 3.27 -20.82 16.31
CA LEU A 393 4.36 -21.47 17.05
C LEU A 393 5.75 -21.04 16.58
N SER A 394 5.91 -20.62 15.31
CA SER A 394 7.19 -20.18 14.76
C SER A 394 7.61 -18.77 15.21
N MET A 395 6.65 -17.94 15.64
CA MET A 395 6.87 -16.54 16.01
C MET A 395 7.06 -16.37 17.52
N TYR A 396 8.25 -16.67 18.04
CA TYR A 396 8.78 -16.16 19.33
C TYR A 396 8.50 -16.98 20.61
N VAL A 397 9.62 -17.41 21.21
CA VAL A 397 9.74 -17.79 22.62
C VAL A 397 9.85 -16.50 23.45
N GLY A 398 8.79 -16.10 24.17
CA GLY A 398 8.87 -14.98 25.15
C GLY A 398 7.68 -14.01 25.18
N GLU A 399 6.91 -13.85 24.09
CA GLU A 399 5.77 -12.90 24.00
C GLU A 399 4.46 -13.52 23.47
N SER A 400 4.33 -14.84 23.56
CA SER A 400 3.33 -15.63 22.83
C SER A 400 1.87 -15.32 23.22
N GLU A 401 1.62 -14.81 24.43
CA GLU A 401 0.28 -14.43 24.91
C GLU A 401 -0.30 -13.19 24.22
N LYS A 402 0.54 -12.16 24.03
CA LYS A 402 0.12 -10.92 23.35
C LYS A 402 -0.22 -11.22 21.89
N ASN A 403 0.53 -12.11 21.27
CA ASN A 403 0.38 -12.46 19.86
C ASN A 403 -0.96 -13.14 19.58
N VAL A 404 -1.41 -14.07 20.44
CA VAL A 404 -2.73 -14.69 20.29
C VAL A 404 -3.85 -13.65 20.36
N ARG A 405 -3.80 -12.72 21.32
CA ARG A 405 -4.81 -11.65 21.42
C ARG A 405 -4.78 -10.72 20.21
N ALA A 406 -3.59 -10.33 19.78
CA ALA A 406 -3.41 -9.45 18.62
C ALA A 406 -4.03 -10.02 17.34
N ILE A 407 -4.06 -11.35 17.14
CA ILE A 407 -4.72 -11.97 15.99
C ILE A 407 -6.24 -11.69 16.01
N PHE A 408 -6.90 -11.92 17.14
CA PHE A 408 -8.34 -11.66 17.26
C PHE A 408 -8.64 -10.15 17.24
N ASP A 409 -7.81 -9.32 17.86
CA ASP A 409 -7.94 -7.86 17.82
C ASP A 409 -7.86 -7.34 16.37
N LYS A 410 -6.89 -7.82 15.59
CA LYS A 410 -6.79 -7.53 14.15
C LYS A 410 -8.01 -8.00 13.36
N TYR A 411 -8.57 -9.17 13.67
CA TYR A 411 -9.81 -9.62 13.05
C TYR A 411 -10.96 -8.63 13.29
N TYR A 412 -11.12 -8.15 14.54
CA TYR A 412 -12.15 -7.16 14.86
C TYR A 412 -11.91 -5.83 14.16
N GLU A 413 -10.65 -5.38 14.10
CA GLU A 413 -10.25 -4.19 13.36
C GLU A 413 -10.63 -4.30 11.87
N LEU A 414 -10.31 -5.42 11.21
CA LEU A 414 -10.67 -5.68 9.81
C LEU A 414 -12.18 -5.77 9.60
N ARG A 415 -12.91 -6.39 10.54
CA ARG A 415 -14.38 -6.45 10.54
C ARG A 415 -14.99 -5.04 10.56
N ASP A 416 -14.50 -4.20 11.46
CA ASP A 416 -15.04 -2.86 11.71
C ASP A 416 -14.67 -1.90 10.56
N LYS A 417 -13.42 -1.94 10.07
CA LYS A 417 -12.96 -1.17 8.89
C LYS A 417 -13.74 -1.53 7.63
N SER A 418 -13.95 -2.83 7.36
CA SER A 418 -14.65 -3.29 6.15
C SER A 418 -16.18 -3.14 6.21
N LYS A 419 -16.75 -2.85 7.39
CA LYS A 419 -18.22 -2.90 7.65
C LYS A 419 -18.85 -4.18 7.12
N SER A 420 -18.11 -5.28 7.24
CA SER A 420 -18.47 -6.61 6.78
C SER A 420 -18.22 -7.61 7.89
N GLU A 421 -18.97 -8.71 7.88
CA GLU A 421 -18.82 -9.79 8.86
C GLU A 421 -18.20 -11.00 8.15
N PRO A 422 -16.86 -11.03 8.00
CA PRO A 422 -16.19 -12.19 7.46
C PRO A 422 -16.37 -13.40 8.40
N ILE A 423 -16.14 -14.58 7.85
CA ILE A 423 -16.00 -15.82 8.62
C ILE A 423 -14.52 -15.97 8.95
N LEU A 424 -14.19 -16.18 10.22
CA LEU A 424 -12.83 -16.54 10.63
C LEU A 424 -12.64 -18.05 10.46
N LEU A 425 -11.72 -18.43 9.57
CA LEU A 425 -11.32 -19.82 9.35
C LEU A 425 -9.98 -20.06 10.03
N LEU A 426 -9.97 -20.88 11.07
CA LEU A 426 -8.75 -21.36 11.73
C LEU A 426 -8.37 -22.69 11.08
N ASN A 427 -7.45 -22.66 10.13
CA ASN A 427 -7.02 -23.86 9.43
C ASN A 427 -5.94 -24.59 10.26
N GLU A 428 -5.97 -25.93 10.24
CA GLU A 428 -4.98 -26.79 10.90
C GLU A 428 -4.81 -26.48 12.40
N ALA A 429 -5.93 -26.33 13.12
CA ALA A 429 -5.93 -26.06 14.55
C ALA A 429 -5.35 -27.21 15.40
N ASP A 430 -4.89 -28.30 14.78
CA ASP A 430 -4.28 -29.49 15.39
C ASP A 430 -3.21 -29.15 16.42
N GLN A 431 -2.38 -28.15 16.13
CA GLN A 431 -1.28 -27.72 17.01
C GLN A 431 -1.74 -27.12 18.35
N PHE A 432 -2.94 -26.54 18.40
CA PHE A 432 -3.56 -26.02 19.63
C PHE A 432 -4.48 -27.04 20.29
N LEU A 433 -4.82 -28.10 19.55
CA LEU A 433 -5.83 -29.10 19.88
C LEU A 433 -5.26 -30.36 20.49
N SER A 434 -3.95 -30.59 20.36
CA SER A 434 -3.29 -31.76 20.91
C SER A 434 -3.40 -31.81 22.44
N SER A 435 -3.59 -33.01 22.98
CA SER A 435 -3.73 -33.26 24.41
C SER A 435 -2.59 -32.64 25.21
N ARG A 436 -2.94 -31.92 26.29
CA ARG A 436 -1.98 -31.32 27.24
C ARG A 436 -1.00 -32.39 27.72
N THR A 437 0.30 -32.10 27.69
CA THR A 437 1.31 -32.98 28.32
C THR A 437 1.12 -32.94 29.83
N THR A 438 0.86 -34.10 30.43
CA THR A 438 0.51 -34.25 31.86
C THR A 438 1.70 -34.64 32.74
N SER A 439 2.93 -34.66 32.21
CA SER A 439 4.12 -35.15 32.93
C SER A 439 5.25 -34.13 32.93
N SER A 440 5.73 -33.74 34.11
CA SER A 440 7.01 -33.05 34.35
C SER A 440 7.35 -31.88 33.40
N ALA A 441 6.39 -30.97 33.20
CA ALA A 441 6.46 -29.92 32.19
C ALA A 441 7.69 -29.00 32.31
N SER A 442 8.52 -28.99 31.26
CA SER A 442 9.54 -27.96 31.01
C SER A 442 8.92 -26.55 30.96
N GLY A 443 9.71 -25.49 31.09
CA GLY A 443 9.20 -24.10 30.98
C GLY A 443 8.44 -23.82 29.67
N SER A 444 8.84 -24.50 28.59
CA SER A 444 8.20 -24.41 27.27
C SER A 444 6.78 -24.98 27.24
N GLU A 445 6.53 -26.11 27.92
CA GLU A 445 5.22 -26.76 27.95
C GLU A 445 4.21 -25.98 28.78
N LYS A 446 4.64 -25.30 29.85
CA LYS A 446 3.78 -24.39 30.61
C LYS A 446 3.32 -23.21 29.75
N MET A 447 4.25 -22.62 28.99
CA MET A 447 3.96 -21.51 28.09
C MET A 447 2.98 -21.94 26.98
N HIS A 448 3.14 -23.15 26.44
CA HIS A 448 2.24 -23.70 25.43
C HIS A 448 0.81 -23.93 25.98
N ASN A 449 0.67 -24.52 27.17
CA ASN A 449 -0.63 -24.69 27.83
C ASN A 449 -1.32 -23.36 28.14
N GLN A 450 -0.56 -22.32 28.50
CA GLN A 450 -1.09 -20.98 28.77
C GLN A 450 -1.60 -20.31 27.49
N MET A 451 -0.84 -20.42 26.40
CA MET A 451 -1.26 -19.96 25.07
C MET A 451 -2.55 -20.63 24.59
N GLN A 452 -2.68 -21.96 24.77
CA GLN A 452 -3.90 -22.70 24.47
C GLN A 452 -5.11 -22.18 25.27
N ASN A 453 -4.93 -21.85 26.56
CA ASN A 453 -6.01 -21.30 27.39
C ASN A 453 -6.48 -19.92 26.88
N ILE A 454 -5.56 -19.04 26.50
CA ILE A 454 -5.90 -17.70 25.97
C ILE A 454 -6.62 -17.84 24.63
N PHE A 455 -6.14 -18.72 23.75
CA PHE A 455 -6.80 -19.00 22.47
C PHE A 455 -8.23 -19.49 22.67
N LEU A 456 -8.44 -20.36 23.65
CA LEU A 456 -9.78 -20.85 24.03
C LEU A 456 -10.69 -19.76 24.59
N GLU A 457 -10.17 -18.86 25.41
CA GLU A 457 -10.90 -17.70 25.92
C GLU A 457 -11.34 -16.78 24.77
N GLN A 458 -10.46 -16.56 23.78
CA GLN A 458 -10.79 -15.75 22.60
C GLN A 458 -11.85 -16.40 21.72
N ILE A 459 -11.78 -17.73 21.49
CA ILE A 459 -12.83 -18.47 20.79
C ILE A 459 -14.16 -18.32 21.52
N GLU A 460 -14.19 -18.47 22.85
CA GLU A 460 -15.42 -18.36 23.64
C GLU A 460 -16.06 -16.96 23.55
N ARG A 461 -15.24 -15.91 23.49
CA ARG A 461 -15.71 -14.53 23.37
C ARG A 461 -15.97 -14.08 21.93
N PHE A 462 -15.63 -14.91 20.95
CA PHE A 462 -15.69 -14.54 19.55
C PHE A 462 -17.10 -14.13 19.10
N ASP A 463 -17.24 -12.91 18.59
CA ASP A 463 -18.50 -12.36 18.07
C ASP A 463 -18.56 -12.48 16.54
N GLY A 464 -19.14 -13.60 16.08
CA GLY A 464 -19.32 -13.91 14.66
C GLY A 464 -19.33 -15.41 14.35
N VAL A 465 -19.04 -15.75 13.09
CA VAL A 465 -18.92 -17.14 12.64
C VAL A 465 -17.44 -17.53 12.59
N LEU A 466 -17.07 -18.51 13.39
CA LEU A 466 -15.71 -19.07 13.47
C LEU A 466 -15.78 -20.55 13.09
N ILE A 467 -14.94 -20.95 12.15
CA ILE A 467 -14.80 -22.34 11.70
C ILE A 467 -13.36 -22.77 11.94
N ALA A 468 -13.16 -23.84 12.71
CA ALA A 468 -11.85 -24.45 12.92
C ALA A 468 -11.78 -25.79 12.16
N THR A 469 -10.67 -26.09 11.49
CA THR A 469 -10.42 -27.40 10.87
C THR A 469 -9.33 -28.17 11.63
N THR A 470 -9.52 -29.48 11.79
CA THR A 470 -8.58 -30.36 12.49
C THR A 470 -8.56 -31.75 11.85
N ASN A 471 -7.39 -32.36 11.78
CA ASN A 471 -7.22 -33.76 11.34
C ASN A 471 -7.25 -34.75 12.51
N LEU A 472 -7.22 -34.26 13.76
CA LEU A 472 -7.19 -35.09 14.96
C LEU A 472 -8.61 -35.58 15.31
N LEU A 473 -8.86 -36.87 15.03
CA LEU A 473 -10.13 -37.55 15.32
C LEU A 473 -10.30 -37.90 16.81
N GLU A 474 -9.21 -38.25 17.51
CA GLU A 474 -9.30 -38.88 18.85
C GLU A 474 -8.71 -38.04 20.00
N SER A 475 -7.81 -37.08 19.71
CA SER A 475 -6.99 -36.41 20.74
C SER A 475 -7.47 -35.00 21.15
N LEU A 476 -8.72 -34.65 20.86
CA LEU A 476 -9.24 -33.31 21.15
C LEU A 476 -9.53 -33.13 22.65
N ASP A 477 -8.90 -32.13 23.27
CA ASP A 477 -9.13 -31.80 24.69
C ASP A 477 -10.63 -31.52 24.95
N LYS A 478 -11.18 -32.15 26.00
CA LYS A 478 -12.56 -31.92 26.48
C LYS A 478 -12.82 -30.43 26.74
N ALA A 479 -11.83 -29.68 27.20
CA ALA A 479 -11.96 -28.24 27.41
C ALA A 479 -12.19 -27.49 26.10
N PHE A 480 -11.49 -27.88 25.02
CA PHE A 480 -11.63 -27.28 23.69
C PHE A 480 -12.97 -27.63 23.08
N SER A 481 -13.38 -28.90 23.19
CA SER A 481 -14.66 -29.39 22.69
C SER A 481 -15.85 -28.59 23.22
N ARG A 482 -15.80 -28.07 24.45
CA ARG A 482 -16.90 -27.32 25.07
C ARG A 482 -17.08 -25.90 24.54
N ARG A 483 -16.06 -25.32 23.90
CA ARG A 483 -16.11 -23.93 23.38
C ARG A 483 -16.75 -23.80 22.00
N PHE A 484 -16.94 -24.93 21.30
CA PHE A 484 -17.59 -24.99 20.00
C PHE A 484 -19.04 -25.42 20.16
N ASN A 485 -19.95 -24.67 19.52
CA ASN A 485 -21.38 -24.96 19.52
C ASN A 485 -21.72 -26.15 18.62
N TYR A 486 -20.97 -26.30 17.52
CA TYR A 486 -21.20 -27.34 16.51
C TYR A 486 -19.93 -28.14 16.26
N LYS A 487 -20.07 -29.46 16.24
CA LYS A 487 -18.97 -30.41 16.01
C LYS A 487 -19.39 -31.30 14.86
N ILE A 488 -18.67 -31.18 13.75
CA ILE A 488 -19.02 -31.89 12.51
C ILE A 488 -17.87 -32.82 12.14
N GLU A 489 -18.19 -34.10 12.10
CA GLU A 489 -17.26 -35.16 11.73
C GLU A 489 -17.25 -35.38 10.21
N PHE A 490 -16.06 -35.41 9.62
CA PHE A 490 -15.82 -35.73 8.21
C PHE A 490 -15.23 -37.14 8.08
N LYS A 491 -16.11 -38.08 7.73
CA LYS A 491 -15.74 -39.47 7.45
C LYS A 491 -15.25 -39.62 6.02
N LYS A 492 -14.57 -40.73 5.75
CA LYS A 492 -14.26 -41.13 4.36
C LYS A 492 -15.56 -41.31 3.58
N PRO A 493 -15.62 -40.90 2.30
CA PRO A 493 -16.82 -41.03 1.48
C PRO A 493 -17.18 -42.50 1.24
N ASN A 494 -18.47 -42.81 1.25
CA ASN A 494 -18.97 -44.13 0.85
C ASN A 494 -18.87 -44.32 -0.68
N TYR A 495 -19.21 -45.51 -1.18
CA TYR A 495 -19.11 -45.81 -2.62
C TYR A 495 -19.93 -44.84 -3.49
N GLU A 496 -21.19 -44.58 -3.13
CA GLU A 496 -22.08 -43.68 -3.88
C GLU A 496 -21.53 -42.25 -3.93
N GLN A 497 -21.01 -41.75 -2.81
CA GLN A 497 -20.36 -40.46 -2.71
C GLN A 497 -19.08 -40.40 -3.53
N ARG A 498 -18.28 -41.48 -3.60
CA ARG A 498 -17.09 -41.53 -4.45
C ARG A 498 -17.44 -41.48 -5.93
N VAL A 499 -18.50 -42.17 -6.37
CA VAL A 499 -19.00 -42.06 -7.74
C VAL A 499 -19.38 -40.61 -8.06
N GLU A 500 -20.10 -39.93 -7.16
CA GLU A 500 -20.44 -38.52 -7.33
C GLU A 500 -19.21 -37.61 -7.37
N LEU A 501 -18.23 -37.85 -6.48
CA LEU A 501 -16.97 -37.10 -6.45
C LEU A 501 -16.20 -37.25 -7.77
N TRP A 502 -16.04 -38.47 -8.30
CA TRP A 502 -15.39 -38.69 -9.59
C TRP A 502 -16.10 -37.95 -10.73
N LYS A 503 -17.44 -38.03 -10.79
CA LYS A 503 -18.24 -37.31 -11.80
C LYS A 503 -18.07 -35.79 -11.71
N LYS A 504 -17.96 -35.23 -10.51
CA LYS A 504 -17.78 -33.79 -10.28
C LYS A 504 -16.35 -33.30 -10.50
N LEU A 505 -15.34 -34.14 -10.22
CA LEU A 505 -13.93 -33.76 -10.28
C LEU A 505 -13.30 -33.99 -11.66
N LEU A 506 -13.80 -34.97 -12.44
CA LEU A 506 -13.32 -35.19 -13.80
C LEU A 506 -13.76 -34.03 -14.72
N PRO A 507 -12.81 -33.35 -15.39
CA PRO A 507 -13.16 -32.34 -16.39
C PRO A 507 -13.91 -32.98 -17.56
N THR A 508 -14.99 -32.32 -17.99
CA THR A 508 -15.83 -32.77 -19.11
C THR A 508 -15.13 -32.75 -20.47
N THR A 509 -14.00 -32.05 -20.57
CA THR A 509 -13.19 -31.90 -21.79
C THR A 509 -12.07 -32.93 -21.91
N LEU A 510 -11.88 -33.82 -20.93
CA LEU A 510 -10.84 -34.84 -21.02
C LEU A 510 -11.16 -35.83 -22.17
N PRO A 511 -10.17 -36.22 -22.99
CA PRO A 511 -10.32 -37.27 -23.98
C PRO A 511 -10.37 -38.63 -23.25
N LEU A 512 -11.57 -39.01 -22.81
CA LEU A 512 -11.83 -40.30 -22.17
C LEU A 512 -12.00 -41.39 -23.24
N ASP A 513 -11.50 -42.58 -22.94
CA ASP A 513 -11.78 -43.77 -23.74
C ASP A 513 -13.28 -44.12 -23.75
N LYS A 514 -13.75 -44.80 -24.79
CA LYS A 514 -15.17 -45.16 -24.95
C LYS A 514 -15.67 -46.08 -23.85
N ASP A 515 -14.78 -46.92 -23.32
CA ASP A 515 -15.06 -47.90 -22.27
C ASP A 515 -14.69 -47.36 -20.87
N PHE A 516 -14.57 -46.04 -20.70
CA PHE A 516 -14.21 -45.43 -19.43
C PHE A 516 -15.34 -45.57 -18.40
N ASP A 517 -15.07 -46.30 -17.30
CA ASP A 517 -16.04 -46.57 -16.24
C ASP A 517 -15.62 -45.92 -14.90
N ILE A 518 -16.42 -44.93 -14.46
CA ILE A 518 -16.24 -44.25 -13.18
C ILE A 518 -16.57 -45.18 -11.99
N GLU A 519 -17.51 -46.12 -12.16
CA GLU A 519 -17.94 -47.01 -11.09
C GLU A 519 -16.81 -47.96 -10.67
N GLU A 520 -16.00 -48.39 -11.63
CA GLU A 520 -14.79 -49.17 -11.36
C GLU A 520 -13.77 -48.39 -10.52
N LEU A 521 -13.48 -47.13 -10.87
CA LEU A 521 -12.56 -46.28 -10.12
C LEU A 521 -13.07 -45.97 -8.70
N ALA A 522 -14.40 -45.85 -8.53
CA ALA A 522 -15.03 -45.57 -7.24
C ALA A 522 -14.98 -46.75 -6.24
N LYS A 523 -14.63 -47.96 -6.68
CA LYS A 523 -14.42 -49.11 -5.77
C LYS A 523 -13.25 -48.88 -4.81
N HIS A 524 -12.25 -48.10 -5.21
CA HIS A 524 -11.10 -47.75 -4.37
C HIS A 524 -11.49 -46.73 -3.29
N GLU A 525 -11.08 -46.96 -2.04
CA GLU A 525 -11.42 -46.12 -0.88
C GLU A 525 -10.61 -44.81 -0.80
N LEU A 526 -10.74 -43.99 -1.83
CA LEU A 526 -10.08 -42.70 -1.94
C LEU A 526 -10.93 -41.57 -1.33
N THR A 527 -10.25 -40.61 -0.73
CA THR A 527 -10.84 -39.32 -0.33
C THR A 527 -10.91 -38.36 -1.54
N GLY A 528 -11.71 -37.29 -1.44
CA GLY A 528 -11.84 -36.32 -2.53
C GLY A 528 -10.50 -35.69 -2.94
N GLY A 529 -9.65 -35.36 -1.97
CA GLY A 529 -8.30 -34.83 -2.24
C GLY A 529 -7.39 -35.84 -2.94
N GLN A 530 -7.51 -37.13 -2.61
CA GLN A 530 -6.77 -38.19 -3.30
C GLN A 530 -7.27 -38.39 -4.73
N ILE A 531 -8.58 -38.32 -4.97
CA ILE A 531 -9.15 -38.38 -6.33
C ILE A 531 -8.60 -37.23 -7.19
N GLU A 532 -8.58 -36.00 -6.65
CA GLU A 532 -8.03 -34.83 -7.35
C GLU A 532 -6.54 -34.99 -7.67
N MET A 533 -5.75 -35.51 -6.72
CA MET A 533 -4.34 -35.82 -6.91
C MET A 533 -4.13 -36.89 -8.00
N VAL A 534 -4.93 -37.96 -7.97
CA VAL A 534 -4.88 -39.04 -8.96
C VAL A 534 -5.20 -38.51 -10.36
N ILE A 535 -6.24 -37.69 -10.52
CA ILE A 535 -6.58 -37.06 -11.80
C ILE A 535 -5.42 -36.22 -12.32
N LYS A 536 -4.84 -35.37 -11.48
CA LYS A 536 -3.73 -34.48 -11.85
C LYS A 536 -2.49 -35.27 -12.29
N ASN A 537 -2.11 -36.29 -11.52
CA ASN A 537 -0.92 -37.09 -11.82
C ASN A 537 -1.11 -37.95 -13.07
N THR A 538 -2.33 -38.49 -13.28
CA THR A 538 -2.68 -39.21 -14.50
C THR A 538 -2.61 -38.28 -15.72
N ALA A 539 -3.12 -37.06 -15.59
CA ALA A 539 -3.05 -36.06 -16.65
C ALA A 539 -1.61 -35.68 -17.01
N PHE A 540 -0.73 -35.47 -16.03
CA PHE A 540 0.69 -35.20 -16.31
C PHE A 540 1.38 -36.34 -17.05
N LYS A 541 1.06 -37.59 -16.70
CA LYS A 541 1.63 -38.76 -17.36
C LYS A 541 1.20 -38.82 -18.83
N ILE A 542 -0.10 -38.67 -19.09
CA ILE A 542 -0.69 -38.82 -20.43
C ILE A 542 -0.40 -37.61 -21.32
N ALA A 543 -0.22 -36.41 -20.75
CA ALA A 543 0.06 -35.20 -21.52
C ALA A 543 1.38 -35.24 -22.30
N VAL A 544 2.26 -36.21 -22.02
CA VAL A 544 3.53 -36.41 -22.73
C VAL A 544 3.35 -37.32 -23.96
N ASP A 545 2.25 -38.07 -24.03
CA ASP A 545 1.98 -39.00 -25.12
C ASP A 545 1.54 -38.25 -26.40
N GLU A 546 1.89 -38.78 -27.59
CA GLU A 546 1.53 -38.16 -28.88
C GLU A 546 0.02 -38.11 -29.12
N GLU A 547 -0.71 -39.11 -28.61
CA GLU A 547 -2.18 -39.18 -28.62
C GLU A 547 -2.71 -39.34 -27.18
N PRO A 548 -3.02 -38.23 -26.48
CA PRO A 548 -3.42 -38.30 -25.09
C PRO A 548 -4.84 -38.89 -24.97
N LEU A 549 -4.95 -40.11 -24.43
CA LEU A 549 -6.21 -40.81 -24.18
C LEU A 549 -6.25 -41.36 -22.75
N PHE A 550 -7.30 -41.02 -22.00
CA PHE A 550 -7.50 -41.41 -20.62
C PHE A 550 -8.28 -42.72 -20.51
N THR A 551 -7.63 -43.77 -20.01
CA THR A 551 -8.20 -45.11 -19.81
C THR A 551 -8.30 -45.46 -18.32
N ASN A 552 -9.21 -46.35 -17.94
CA ASN A 552 -9.33 -46.86 -16.56
C ASN A 552 -7.99 -47.35 -16.00
N LYS A 553 -7.23 -48.11 -16.80
CA LYS A 553 -5.89 -48.62 -16.45
C LYS A 553 -4.90 -47.52 -16.08
N SER A 554 -4.94 -46.38 -16.78
CA SER A 554 -4.04 -45.26 -16.49
C SER A 554 -4.32 -44.66 -15.12
N PHE A 555 -5.59 -44.61 -14.72
CA PHE A 555 -5.99 -44.20 -13.37
C PHE A 555 -5.64 -45.27 -12.34
N GLU A 556 -5.90 -46.55 -12.59
CA GLU A 556 -5.60 -47.66 -11.67
C GLU A 556 -4.12 -47.72 -11.25
N GLU A 557 -3.20 -47.48 -12.19
CA GLU A 557 -1.77 -47.40 -11.89
C GLU A 557 -1.47 -46.28 -10.88
N GLN A 558 -2.09 -45.12 -11.06
CA GLN A 558 -1.88 -43.97 -10.19
C GLN A 558 -2.60 -44.11 -8.85
N ILE A 559 -3.79 -44.72 -8.83
CA ILE A 559 -4.53 -45.09 -7.62
C ILE A 559 -3.69 -46.07 -6.79
N SER A 560 -3.11 -47.08 -7.44
CA SER A 560 -2.24 -48.06 -6.78
C SER A 560 -1.00 -47.41 -6.17
N LYS A 561 -0.39 -46.44 -6.87
CA LYS A 561 0.74 -45.66 -6.33
C LYS A 561 0.33 -44.82 -5.13
N GLU A 562 -0.80 -44.14 -5.19
CA GLU A 562 -1.32 -43.31 -4.10
C GLU A 562 -1.66 -44.14 -2.85
N LEU A 563 -2.28 -45.30 -3.04
CA LEU A 563 -2.60 -46.21 -1.94
C LEU A 563 -1.34 -46.86 -1.33
N LYS A 564 -0.34 -47.20 -2.14
CA LYS A 564 0.95 -47.75 -1.66
C LYS A 564 1.84 -46.68 -1.01
N GLY A 565 1.86 -45.46 -1.54
CA GLY A 565 2.63 -44.35 -0.97
C GLY A 565 2.19 -43.95 0.44
N ASN A 566 0.97 -44.32 0.84
CA ASN A 566 0.43 -44.07 2.17
C ASN A 566 1.00 -45.03 3.26
N PHE A 567 1.65 -46.14 2.90
CA PHE A 567 2.30 -47.08 3.81
C PHE A 567 3.36 -47.93 3.08
N ASP A 568 4.60 -47.43 2.93
CA ASP A 568 5.81 -48.27 2.98
C ASP A 568 7.07 -47.41 2.98
N SER A 569 7.67 -47.28 4.16
CA SER A 569 8.99 -46.72 4.39
C SER A 569 10.08 -47.73 3.99
N GLU A 570 10.10 -48.22 2.75
CA GLU A 570 11.22 -49.02 2.21
C GLU A 570 11.38 -48.84 0.69
N ASN A 571 11.53 -47.62 0.20
CA ASN A 571 12.20 -47.43 -1.09
C ASN A 571 13.69 -47.20 -0.83
N LYS A 572 14.48 -48.28 -0.91
CA LYS A 572 15.93 -48.20 -1.03
C LYS A 572 16.27 -47.54 -2.36
N VAL A 573 16.47 -46.23 -2.34
CA VAL A 573 17.01 -45.49 -3.48
C VAL A 573 18.53 -45.62 -3.43
N GLY A 574 19.08 -46.44 -4.32
CA GLY A 574 20.52 -46.47 -4.60
C GLY A 574 20.84 -45.41 -5.64
N PHE A 575 21.84 -44.57 -5.36
CA PHE A 575 22.45 -43.69 -6.35
C PHE A 575 23.66 -44.41 -6.99
N PHE A 576 23.81 -44.28 -8.30
CA PHE A 576 25.09 -44.49 -9.00
C PHE A 576 25.94 -43.24 -8.90
#